data_AF-A0A659UIJ7-F1
#
_entry.id   AF-A0A659UIJ7-F1
#
_cell.length_a   1.000
_cell.length_b   1.000
_cell.length_c   1.000
_cell.angle_alpha   90.00
_cell.angle_beta   90.00
_cell.angle_gamma   90.00
#
_symmetry.space_group_name_H-M   'P 1'
#
loop_
_entity.id
_entity.type
_entity.pdbx_description
1 polymer ?
#
loop_
_entity_poly.entity_id
_entity_poly.type
_entity_poly.pdbx_seq_one_letter_code
_entity_poly.pdbx_strand_id
1 'polypeptide(L)' 'MNATPHTPLLDRIRIPADLRTLAESELPQLASELRAELVDAVSRTGGHL' A
#
# COMPACT_ATOMS: atom_id res chain seq x y z
N MET A 1 -17.55 -6.65 -5.72
CA MET A 1 -17.29 -6.17 -4.35
C MET A 1 -15.79 -6.19 -4.18
N ASN A 2 -15.10 -5.08 -4.46
CA ASN A 2 -13.65 -5.02 -4.24
C ASN A 2 -13.43 -5.03 -2.73
N ALA A 3 -12.80 -6.09 -2.23
CA ALA A 3 -12.35 -6.12 -0.85
C ALA A 3 -11.26 -5.05 -0.70
N THR A 4 -11.39 -4.18 0.30
CA THR A 4 -10.34 -3.24 0.68
C THR A 4 -9.05 -4.04 0.95
N PRO A 5 -7.92 -3.67 0.32
CA PRO A 5 -6.69 -4.42 0.50
C PRO A 5 -6.23 -4.32 1.96
N HIS A 6 -5.71 -5.43 2.49
CA HIS A 6 -5.19 -5.49 3.84
C HIS A 6 -3.74 -5.02 3.83
N THR A 7 -3.47 -3.84 4.41
CA THR A 7 -2.20 -3.14 4.26
C THR A 7 -1.53 -2.77 5.60
N PRO A 8 -1.20 -3.76 6.45
CA PRO A 8 -0.77 -3.53 7.83
C PRO A 8 0.58 -2.80 7.96
N LEU A 9 1.46 -2.87 6.96
CA LEU A 9 2.68 -2.08 6.95
C LEU A 9 2.40 -0.66 6.45
N LEU A 10 1.62 -0.52 5.37
CA LEU A 10 1.26 0.79 4.83
C LEU A 10 0.46 1.63 5.85
N ASP A 11 -0.43 1.02 6.62
CA ASP A 11 -1.25 1.67 7.64
C ASP A 11 -0.41 2.30 8.76
N ARG A 12 0.82 1.82 8.95
CA ARG A 12 1.79 2.34 9.93
C ARG A 12 2.58 3.54 9.41
N ILE A 13 2.57 3.79 8.10
CA ILE A 13 3.34 4.85 7.45
C ILE A 13 2.45 6.08 7.26
N ARG A 14 2.73 7.15 8.01
CA ARG A 14 2.03 8.43 7.89
C ARG A 14 2.85 9.49 7.18
N ILE A 15 4.17 9.41 7.29
CA ILE A 15 5.12 10.33 6.66
C ILE A 15 6.28 9.56 6.01
N PRO A 16 6.99 10.14 5.03
CA PRO A 16 8.11 9.48 4.36
C PRO A 16 9.26 9.06 5.30
N ALA A 17 9.39 9.70 6.47
CA ALA A 17 10.39 9.35 7.46
C ALA A 17 10.11 7.98 8.12
N ASP A 18 8.85 7.57 8.22
CA ASP A 18 8.46 6.29 8.85
C ASP A 18 9.00 5.10 8.07
N LEU A 19 9.19 5.24 6.75
CA LEU A 19 9.80 4.22 5.89
C LEU A 19 11.20 3.82 6.36
N ARG A 20 11.94 4.75 6.95
CA ARG A 20 13.31 4.51 7.47
C ARG A 20 13.32 3.71 8.76
N THR A 21 12.17 3.52 9.39
CA THR A 21 12.02 2.75 10.63
C THR A 21 11.71 1.27 10.36
N LEU A 22 11.37 0.92 9.12
CA LEU A 22 11.12 -0.46 8.69
C LEU A 22 12.43 -1.20 8.45
N ALA A 23 12.41 -2.51 8.68
CA ALA A 23 13.51 -3.37 8.26
C ALA A 23 13.53 -3.49 6.73
N GLU A 24 14.73 -3.63 6.14
CA GLU A 24 14.87 -3.78 4.68
C GLU A 24 14.07 -4.97 4.13
N SER A 25 13.91 -6.03 4.93
CA SER A 25 13.10 -7.22 4.60
C SER A 25 11.60 -6.93 4.50
N GLU A 26 11.11 -5.85 5.11
CA GLU A 26 9.70 -5.45 5.07
C GLU A 26 9.38 -4.58 3.84
N LEU A 27 10.38 -4.00 3.18
CA LEU A 27 10.19 -3.11 2.03
C LEU A 27 9.49 -3.77 0.83
N PRO A 28 9.78 -5.05 0.46
CA PRO A 28 9.05 -5.72 -0.62
C PRO A 28 7.56 -5.91 -0.30
N GLN A 29 7.22 -6.19 0.96
CA GLN A 29 5.84 -6.31 1.40
C GLN A 29 5.13 -4.96 1.33
N LEU A 30 5.75 -3.91 1.89
CA LEU A 30 5.21 -2.55 1.82
C LEU A 30 4.95 -2.09 0.37
N ALA A 31 5.88 -2.37 -0.54
CA ALA A 31 5.71 -2.03 -1.95
C ALA A 31 4.54 -2.81 -2.61
N SER A 32 4.27 -4.03 -2.16
CA SER A 32 3.14 -4.83 -2.62
C SER A 32 1.81 -4.27 -2.11
N GLU A 33 1.77 -3.89 -0.83
CA GLU A 33 0.62 -3.25 -0.19
C GLU A 33 0.28 -1.91 -0.85
N LEU A 34 1.29 -1.06 -1.08
CA LEU A 34 1.11 0.23 -1.77
C LEU A 34 0.53 0.08 -3.18
N ARG A 35 1.00 -0.93 -3.93
CA ARG A 35 0.48 -1.20 -5.27
C ARG A 35 -0.97 -1.66 -5.21
N ALA A 36 -1.32 -2.55 -4.28
CA ALA A 36 -2.68 -3.03 -4.13
C ALA A 36 -3.65 -1.89 -3.79
N GLU A 37 -3.27 -1.01 -2.86
CA GLU A 37 -4.05 0.18 -2.51
C GLU A 37 -4.22 1.13 -3.69
N LEU A 38 -3.15 1.38 -4.45
CA LEU A 38 -3.22 2.23 -5.63
C LEU A 38 -4.16 1.63 -6.69
N VAL A 39 -4.09 0.32 -6.94
CA VAL A 39 -4.98 -0.38 -7.88
C VAL A 39 -6.43 -0.29 -7.42
N ASP A 40 -6.72 -0.52 -6.13
CA ASP A 40 -8.09 -0.38 -5.61
C ASP A 40 -8.60 1.05 -5.79
N ALA A 41 -7.80 2.03 -5.35
CA ALA A 41 -8.17 3.45 -5.42
C ALA A 41 -8.50 3.88 -6.86
N VAL A 42 -7.67 3.51 -7.85
CA VAL A 42 -7.93 3.85 -9.27
C VAL A 42 -9.09 3.06 -9.87
N SER A 43 -9.26 1.79 -9.45
CA SER A 43 -10.38 0.94 -9.89
C SER A 43 -11.72 1.52 -9.48
N ARG A 44 -11.82 2.13 -8.28
CA ARG A 44 -13.05 2.81 -7.81
C ARG A 44 -13.38 4.07 -8.61
N THR A 45 -12.37 4.75 -9.16
CA THR A 45 -12.56 6.00 -9.92
C THR A 45 -12.78 5.81 -11.42
N GLY A 46 -12.79 4.57 -11.92
CA GLY A 46 -13.21 4.25 -13.30
C GLY A 46 -12.11 4.28 -14.36
N GLY A 47 -10.89 3.83 -14.04
CA GLY A 47 -9.85 3.56 -15.04
C GLY A 47 -9.29 2.17 -14.84
N HIS A 48 -9.65 1.23 -15.71
CA HIS A 48 -8.93 -0.03 -15.82
C HIS A 48 -7.46 0.29 -16.13
N LEU A 49 -6.54 -0.17 -15.28
CA LEU A 49 -5.12 -0.21 -15.58
C LEU A 49 -4.84 -1.09 -16.79
#